data_AF-A0A955EB42-F1
#
_entry.id   AF-A0A955EB42-F1
#
_cell.length_a   1.000
_cell.length_b   1.000
_cell.length_c   1.000
_cell.angle_alpha   90.00
_cell.angle_beta   90.00
_cell.angle_gamma   90.00
#
_symmetry.space_group_name_H-M   'P 1'
#
loop_
_entity.id
_entity.type
_entity.pdbx_description
1 polymer ?
#
loop_
_entity_poly.entity_id
_entity_poly.type
_entity_poly.pdbx_seq_one_letter_code
_entity_poly.pdbx_strand_id
1 'polypeptide(L)'
;TPEAFVSGVIAGTGATHVVEGGDFRFGKGRAGDVGTLAALGRSHGFEVHVVETVEVSMSDQQIAPASSSLVRWLVSNGRVEDAARVLGRGYVIDGVVERGDRRGREIGFPTANVRTGCLPPMEGIYAGLVHLEDGRSMTGAIHVGRRLTFDDPRATVEAFVLDWGGPVAEGREEYGWKIAVEFRFWVRDQLKFAGIEPLVEQMRRDVARVGEMMSGLAQGVGA
;
A
#
# COMPACT_ATOMS: atom_id res chain seq x y z
N THR A 1 -19.04 3.13 -29.45
CA THR A 1 -20.02 4.04 -28.84
C THR A 1 -20.48 3.42 -27.52
N PRO A 2 -21.34 4.08 -26.71
CA PRO A 2 -21.97 3.42 -25.56
C PRO A 2 -22.64 2.09 -25.93
N GLU A 3 -23.36 2.04 -27.04
CA GLU A 3 -24.03 0.83 -27.55
C GLU A 3 -23.03 -0.29 -27.85
N ALA A 4 -21.95 0.03 -28.60
CA ALA A 4 -20.93 -0.95 -28.93
C ALA A 4 -20.22 -1.51 -27.68
N PHE A 5 -20.08 -0.70 -26.62
CA PHE A 5 -19.54 -1.16 -25.35
C PHE A 5 -20.52 -2.14 -24.67
N VAL A 6 -21.80 -1.78 -24.57
CA VAL A 6 -22.80 -2.67 -23.92
C VAL A 6 -22.95 -3.97 -24.69
N SER A 7 -23.12 -3.91 -26.01
CA SER A 7 -23.29 -5.12 -26.84
C SER A 7 -22.02 -5.97 -26.91
N GLY A 8 -20.84 -5.35 -26.97
CA GLY A 8 -19.57 -6.05 -27.16
C GLY A 8 -18.90 -6.53 -25.87
N VAL A 9 -19.10 -5.82 -24.75
CA VAL A 9 -18.41 -6.10 -23.48
C VAL A 9 -19.36 -6.71 -22.46
N ILE A 10 -20.56 -6.15 -22.27
CA ILE A 10 -21.46 -6.59 -21.20
C ILE A 10 -22.33 -7.76 -21.66
N ALA A 11 -23.02 -7.65 -22.80
CA ALA A 11 -23.96 -8.66 -23.25
C ALA A 11 -23.31 -10.05 -23.44
N GLY A 12 -22.03 -10.09 -23.83
CA GLY A 12 -21.26 -11.32 -23.98
C GLY A 12 -20.93 -12.06 -22.66
N THR A 13 -21.11 -11.41 -21.50
CA THR A 13 -20.85 -12.01 -20.19
C THR A 13 -21.99 -12.88 -19.65
N GLY A 14 -23.20 -12.71 -20.18
CA GLY A 14 -24.41 -13.30 -19.61
C GLY A 14 -24.89 -12.64 -18.31
N ALA A 15 -24.37 -11.46 -17.96
CA ALA A 15 -24.82 -10.71 -16.78
C ALA A 15 -26.30 -10.32 -16.89
N THR A 16 -27.07 -10.58 -15.83
CA THR A 16 -28.46 -10.12 -15.66
C THR A 16 -28.57 -8.89 -14.75
N HIS A 17 -27.51 -8.59 -14.00
CA HIS A 17 -27.39 -7.41 -13.16
C HIS A 17 -25.99 -6.82 -13.29
N VAL A 18 -25.91 -5.49 -13.36
CA VAL A 18 -24.67 -4.72 -13.41
C VAL A 18 -24.71 -3.71 -12.27
N VAL A 19 -23.65 -3.63 -11.47
CA VAL A 19 -23.57 -2.73 -10.31
C VAL A 19 -22.45 -1.73 -10.56
N GLU A 20 -22.74 -0.44 -10.50
CA GLU A 20 -21.77 0.62 -10.78
C GLU A 20 -21.95 1.84 -9.86
N GLY A 21 -20.88 2.63 -9.71
CA GLY A 21 -20.93 3.91 -9.03
C GLY A 21 -21.55 5.01 -9.89
N GLY A 22 -22.13 6.05 -9.26
CA GLY A 22 -22.79 7.15 -9.98
C GLY A 22 -21.87 7.97 -10.90
N ASP A 23 -20.55 7.90 -10.71
CA ASP A 23 -19.54 8.59 -11.51
C ASP A 23 -19.02 7.77 -12.71
N PHE A 24 -19.54 6.54 -12.89
CA PHE A 24 -19.15 5.66 -13.99
C PHE A 24 -19.43 6.28 -15.36
N ARG A 25 -18.40 6.27 -16.22
CA ARG A 25 -18.47 6.74 -17.60
C ARG A 25 -17.83 5.74 -18.55
N PHE A 26 -18.44 5.55 -19.71
CA PHE A 26 -17.99 4.57 -20.71
C PHE A 26 -18.20 5.05 -22.15
N GLY A 27 -17.75 4.24 -23.09
CA GLY A 27 -17.78 4.57 -24.51
C GLY A 27 -16.75 5.63 -24.91
N LYS A 28 -16.62 5.84 -26.23
CA LYS A 28 -15.66 6.80 -26.80
C LYS A 28 -15.94 8.19 -26.24
N GLY A 29 -14.91 8.83 -25.67
CA GLY A 29 -15.03 10.18 -25.12
C GLY A 29 -15.90 10.30 -23.88
N ARG A 30 -16.10 9.22 -23.11
CA ARG A 30 -16.95 9.21 -21.89
C ARG A 30 -18.41 9.60 -22.19
N ALA A 31 -18.89 9.29 -23.39
CA ALA A 31 -20.21 9.67 -23.88
C ALA A 31 -21.38 8.95 -23.18
N GLY A 32 -21.12 7.79 -22.56
CA GLY A 32 -22.11 7.07 -21.76
C GLY A 32 -21.91 7.31 -20.27
N ASP A 33 -23.03 7.37 -19.54
CA ASP A 33 -23.12 7.44 -18.08
C ASP A 33 -24.05 6.34 -17.54
N VAL A 34 -24.23 6.26 -16.22
CA VAL A 34 -25.10 5.24 -15.59
C VAL A 34 -26.55 5.27 -16.09
N GLY A 35 -27.08 6.44 -16.48
CA GLY A 35 -28.40 6.56 -17.09
C GLY A 35 -28.46 5.91 -18.47
N THR A 36 -27.44 6.17 -19.29
CA THR A 36 -27.23 5.53 -20.59
C THR A 36 -27.09 4.01 -20.43
N LEU A 37 -26.33 3.55 -19.44
CA LEU A 37 -26.14 2.13 -19.14
C LEU A 37 -27.47 1.46 -18.75
N ALA A 38 -28.26 2.10 -17.89
CA ALA A 38 -29.56 1.58 -17.47
C ALA A 38 -30.56 1.52 -18.63
N ALA A 39 -30.54 2.51 -19.53
CA ALA A 39 -31.38 2.50 -20.72
C ALA A 39 -31.01 1.36 -21.68
N LEU A 40 -29.73 1.18 -21.97
CA LEU A 40 -29.25 0.10 -22.83
C LEU A 40 -29.41 -1.28 -22.19
N GLY A 41 -29.25 -1.38 -20.88
CA GLY A 41 -29.39 -2.63 -20.12
C GLY A 41 -30.78 -3.24 -20.23
N ARG A 42 -31.84 -2.41 -20.14
CA ARG A 42 -33.22 -2.87 -20.34
C ARG A 42 -33.45 -3.53 -21.70
N SER A 43 -32.80 -3.01 -22.75
CA SER A 43 -32.88 -3.60 -24.10
C SER A 43 -32.02 -4.85 -24.28
N HIS A 44 -31.03 -5.07 -23.39
CA HIS A 44 -30.10 -6.20 -23.44
C HIS A 44 -30.32 -7.23 -22.34
N GLY A 45 -31.41 -7.13 -21.57
CA GLY A 45 -31.81 -8.14 -20.58
C GLY A 45 -31.05 -8.07 -19.26
N PHE A 46 -30.47 -6.92 -18.90
CA PHE A 46 -29.86 -6.71 -17.59
C PHE A 46 -30.33 -5.45 -16.88
N GLU A 47 -30.37 -5.52 -15.55
CA GLU A 47 -30.70 -4.40 -14.68
C GLU A 47 -29.43 -3.70 -14.19
N VAL A 48 -29.49 -2.38 -14.00
CA VAL A 48 -28.38 -1.59 -13.48
C VAL A 48 -28.70 -1.11 -12.07
N HIS A 49 -27.81 -1.40 -11.13
CA HIS A 49 -27.86 -0.97 -9.74
C HIS A 49 -26.79 0.09 -9.52
N VAL A 50 -27.20 1.30 -9.13
CA VAL A 50 -26.26 2.38 -8.82
C VAL A 50 -26.01 2.42 -7.33
N VAL A 51 -24.76 2.22 -6.91
CA VAL A 51 -24.36 2.28 -5.50
C VAL A 51 -23.89 3.68 -5.12
N GLU A 52 -24.20 4.06 -3.89
CA GLU A 52 -23.74 5.33 -3.33
C GLU A 52 -22.24 5.31 -3.05
N THR A 53 -21.62 6.47 -3.22
CA THR A 53 -20.20 6.66 -2.88
C THR A 53 -20.02 6.53 -1.37
N VAL A 54 -19.08 5.70 -0.96
CA VAL A 54 -18.73 5.54 0.46
C VAL A 54 -17.97 6.78 0.94
N GLU A 55 -18.45 7.39 2.02
CA GLU A 55 -17.73 8.46 2.72
C GLU A 55 -16.92 7.89 3.89
N VAL A 56 -15.70 8.41 4.09
CA VAL A 56 -14.78 7.94 5.12
C VAL A 56 -14.31 9.12 5.96
N SER A 57 -14.31 8.94 7.29
CA SER A 57 -13.78 9.91 8.24
C SER A 57 -12.29 9.69 8.49
N MET A 58 -11.52 10.77 8.38
CA MET A 58 -10.07 10.82 8.51
C MET A 58 -9.64 11.16 9.95
N SER A 59 -8.34 11.06 10.23
CA SER A 59 -7.76 11.24 11.58
C SER A 59 -7.85 12.68 12.08
N ASP A 60 -7.92 13.61 11.15
CA ASP A 60 -8.17 15.04 11.34
C ASP A 60 -9.66 15.40 11.27
N GLN A 61 -10.56 14.41 11.39
CA GLN A 61 -12.03 14.57 11.36
C GLN A 61 -12.61 15.06 10.03
N GLN A 62 -11.79 15.16 8.97
CA GLN A 62 -12.30 15.43 7.63
C GLN A 62 -13.07 14.22 7.10
N ILE A 63 -14.17 14.45 6.38
CA ILE A 63 -14.93 13.41 5.68
C ILE A 63 -14.70 13.57 4.19
N ALA A 64 -14.33 12.49 3.52
CA ALA A 64 -14.07 12.50 2.08
C ALA A 64 -14.60 11.23 1.39
N PRO A 65 -15.00 11.32 0.11
CA PRO A 65 -15.43 10.15 -0.66
C PRO A 65 -14.24 9.21 -0.91
N ALA A 66 -14.45 7.92 -0.62
CA ALA A 66 -13.49 6.87 -0.89
C ALA A 66 -13.19 6.81 -2.40
N SER A 67 -11.94 7.01 -2.77
CA SER A 67 -11.51 6.94 -4.17
C SER A 67 -10.04 6.55 -4.28
N SER A 68 -9.67 5.98 -5.42
CA SER A 68 -8.26 5.66 -5.70
C SER A 68 -7.36 6.92 -5.72
N SER A 69 -7.91 8.06 -6.12
CA SER A 69 -7.18 9.34 -6.13
C SER A 69 -6.90 9.83 -4.70
N LEU A 70 -7.87 9.69 -3.79
CA LEU A 70 -7.68 9.99 -2.38
C LEU A 70 -6.62 9.07 -1.76
N VAL A 71 -6.69 7.76 -1.99
CA VAL A 71 -5.68 6.81 -1.47
C VAL A 71 -4.28 7.17 -1.94
N ARG A 72 -4.09 7.43 -3.24
CA ARG A 72 -2.79 7.85 -3.78
C ARG A 72 -2.28 9.14 -3.14
N TRP A 73 -3.16 10.11 -2.92
CA TRP A 73 -2.80 11.36 -2.25
C TRP A 73 -2.38 11.11 -0.81
N LEU A 74 -3.14 10.34 -0.04
CA LEU A 74 -2.84 10.02 1.36
C LEU A 74 -1.50 9.29 1.49
N VAL A 75 -1.27 8.25 0.69
CA VAL A 75 -0.02 7.49 0.64
C VAL A 75 1.17 8.39 0.29
N SER A 76 1.03 9.24 -0.74
CA SER A 76 2.11 10.16 -1.17
C SER A 76 2.44 11.24 -0.14
N ASN A 77 1.56 11.47 0.85
CA ASN A 77 1.76 12.41 1.96
C ASN A 77 2.00 11.70 3.30
N GLY A 78 2.28 10.39 3.28
CA GLY A 78 2.60 9.59 4.48
C GLY A 78 1.44 9.36 5.44
N ARG A 79 0.20 9.72 5.07
CA ARG A 79 -1.02 9.49 5.85
C ARG A 79 -1.50 8.05 5.68
N VAL A 80 -0.66 7.08 6.04
CA VAL A 80 -0.92 5.65 5.82
C VAL A 80 -2.06 5.11 6.68
N GLU A 81 -2.26 5.66 7.89
CA GLU A 81 -3.42 5.34 8.74
C GLU A 81 -4.74 5.72 8.06
N ASP A 82 -4.81 6.90 7.45
CA ASP A 82 -6.00 7.37 6.76
C ASP A 82 -6.22 6.61 5.45
N ALA A 83 -5.14 6.31 4.72
CA ALA A 83 -5.22 5.41 3.56
C ALA A 83 -5.82 4.05 3.97
N ALA A 84 -5.46 3.54 5.15
CA ALA A 84 -5.98 2.28 5.65
C ALA A 84 -7.48 2.32 5.96
N ARG A 85 -7.98 3.46 6.45
CA ARG A 85 -9.42 3.68 6.67
C ARG A 85 -10.20 3.68 5.37
N VAL A 86 -9.66 4.29 4.31
CA VAL A 86 -10.28 4.28 2.98
C VAL A 86 -10.26 2.88 2.36
N LEU A 87 -9.18 2.12 2.57
CA LEU A 87 -8.99 0.79 1.98
C LEU A 87 -9.64 -0.35 2.77
N GLY A 88 -9.99 -0.12 4.04
CA GLY A 88 -10.41 -1.16 4.99
C GLY A 88 -9.28 -2.11 5.45
N ARG A 89 -8.02 -1.80 5.08
CA ARG A 89 -6.81 -2.58 5.39
C ARG A 89 -5.58 -1.67 5.25
N GLY A 90 -4.43 -2.04 5.80
CA GLY A 90 -3.21 -1.26 5.60
C GLY A 90 -2.82 -1.20 4.12
N TYR A 91 -2.10 -0.15 3.75
CA TYR A 91 -1.59 -0.04 2.39
C TYR A 91 -0.46 -1.05 2.19
N VAL A 92 -0.58 -1.92 1.19
CA VAL A 92 0.39 -2.99 0.92
C VAL A 92 1.09 -2.73 -0.39
N ILE A 93 2.41 -2.91 -0.40
CA ILE A 93 3.20 -3.05 -1.62
C ILE A 93 3.74 -4.46 -1.70
N ASP A 94 3.66 -5.08 -2.88
CA ASP A 94 4.35 -6.33 -3.18
C ASP A 94 5.68 -6.04 -3.89
N GLY A 95 6.62 -6.95 -3.74
CA GLY A 95 7.93 -6.82 -4.37
C GLY A 95 8.79 -8.06 -4.26
N VAL A 96 10.04 -7.88 -4.66
CA VAL A 96 11.08 -8.90 -4.62
C VAL A 96 12.25 -8.38 -3.83
N VAL A 97 12.82 -9.21 -2.96
CA VAL A 97 14.00 -8.85 -2.19
C VAL A 97 15.22 -8.80 -3.11
N GLU A 98 15.94 -7.68 -3.09
CA GLU A 98 17.12 -7.45 -3.91
C GLU A 98 18.36 -7.09 -3.08
N ARG A 99 19.50 -7.07 -3.78
CA ARG A 99 20.78 -6.72 -3.16
C ARG A 99 20.90 -5.22 -3.01
N GLY A 100 20.79 -4.74 -1.77
CA GLY A 100 21.18 -3.38 -1.37
C GLY A 100 22.67 -3.25 -0.99
N ASP A 101 23.02 -2.14 -0.34
CA ASP A 101 24.40 -1.80 0.06
C ASP A 101 24.91 -2.58 1.28
N ARG A 102 24.06 -3.42 1.89
CA ARG A 102 24.37 -4.29 3.07
C ARG A 102 24.90 -3.59 4.33
N ARG A 103 24.94 -2.25 4.36
CA ARG A 103 25.42 -1.45 5.51
C ARG A 103 24.69 -1.76 6.81
N GLY A 104 23.38 -2.02 6.75
CA GLY A 104 22.60 -2.40 7.92
C GLY A 104 23.11 -3.67 8.62
N ARG A 105 23.60 -4.65 7.86
CA ARG A 105 24.13 -5.91 8.41
C ARG A 105 25.39 -5.69 9.26
N GLU A 106 26.26 -4.78 8.85
CA GLU A 106 27.50 -4.46 9.56
C GLU A 106 27.25 -3.83 10.93
N ILE A 107 26.08 -3.20 11.10
CA ILE A 107 25.71 -2.47 12.33
C ILE A 107 24.61 -3.18 13.14
N GLY A 108 24.25 -4.43 12.78
CA GLY A 108 23.28 -5.26 13.51
C GLY A 108 21.81 -5.05 13.13
N PHE A 109 21.52 -4.36 12.02
CA PHE A 109 20.19 -4.11 11.49
C PHE A 109 20.05 -4.59 10.04
N PRO A 110 20.07 -5.91 9.79
CA PRO A 110 19.90 -6.43 8.43
C PRO A 110 18.51 -6.12 7.87
N THR A 111 18.46 -5.34 6.78
CA THR A 111 17.21 -4.98 6.07
C THR A 111 17.01 -5.77 4.79
N ALA A 112 15.76 -6.11 4.48
CA ALA A 112 15.35 -6.56 3.16
C ALA A 112 15.10 -5.35 2.26
N ASN A 113 15.85 -5.23 1.17
CA ASN A 113 15.63 -4.18 0.17
C ASN A 113 14.54 -4.67 -0.79
N VAL A 114 13.41 -3.95 -0.87
CA VAL A 114 12.22 -4.38 -1.60
C VAL A 114 12.12 -3.62 -2.92
N ARG A 115 12.32 -4.33 -4.02
CA ARG A 115 12.04 -3.81 -5.35
C ARG A 115 10.57 -3.99 -5.67
N THR A 116 9.86 -2.89 -5.85
CA THR A 116 8.42 -2.87 -6.14
C THR A 116 8.10 -2.03 -7.39
N GLY A 117 7.00 -2.37 -8.06
CA GLY A 117 6.37 -1.51 -9.08
C GLY A 117 5.22 -0.66 -8.51
N CYS A 118 4.90 -0.83 -7.23
CA CYS A 118 3.85 -0.07 -6.54
C CYS A 118 4.32 1.35 -6.20
N LEU A 119 3.37 2.23 -5.89
CA LEU A 119 3.64 3.57 -5.36
C LEU A 119 4.05 3.45 -3.88
N PRO A 120 5.31 3.68 -3.49
CA PRO A 120 5.64 3.70 -2.07
C PRO A 120 5.06 4.97 -1.40
N PRO A 121 4.85 4.94 -0.08
CA PRO A 121 4.48 6.13 0.67
C PRO A 121 5.52 7.25 0.57
N MET A 122 5.18 8.40 1.15
CA MET A 122 6.14 9.48 1.39
C MET A 122 7.41 8.93 2.07
N GLU A 123 8.55 9.57 1.81
CA GLU A 123 9.78 9.27 2.51
C GLU A 123 9.65 9.36 4.03
N GLY A 124 10.23 8.39 4.75
CA GLY A 124 10.14 8.33 6.20
C GLY A 124 10.32 6.93 6.76
N ILE A 125 10.10 6.81 8.06
CA ILE A 125 10.08 5.55 8.81
C ILE A 125 8.64 5.23 9.16
N TYR A 126 8.25 3.97 8.96
CA TYR A 126 6.92 3.45 9.19
C TYR A 126 6.97 2.18 10.05
N ALA A 127 5.91 1.96 10.81
CA ALA A 127 5.64 0.69 11.45
C ALA A 127 4.64 -0.09 10.58
N GLY A 128 4.85 -1.39 10.47
CA GLY A 128 4.03 -2.21 9.59
C GLY A 128 4.19 -3.70 9.75
N LEU A 129 3.60 -4.44 8.82
CA LEU A 129 3.75 -5.89 8.71
C LEU A 129 4.58 -6.23 7.47
N VAL A 130 5.40 -7.25 7.62
CA VAL A 130 6.16 -7.88 6.55
C VAL A 130 5.59 -9.26 6.34
N HIS A 131 4.97 -9.46 5.17
CA HIS A 131 4.39 -10.74 4.77
C HIS A 131 5.41 -11.53 3.95
N LEU A 132 5.61 -12.78 4.36
CA LEU A 132 6.59 -13.69 3.81
C LEU A 132 5.90 -14.75 2.95
N GLU A 133 6.65 -15.36 2.02
CA GLU A 133 6.10 -16.39 1.12
C GLU A 133 5.57 -17.63 1.86
N ASP A 134 6.09 -17.90 3.05
CA ASP A 134 5.63 -19.01 3.89
C ASP A 134 4.33 -18.69 4.67
N GLY A 135 3.72 -17.54 4.40
CA GLY A 135 2.45 -17.10 5.00
C GLY A 135 2.59 -16.40 6.35
N ARG A 136 3.80 -16.34 6.93
CA ARG A 136 4.03 -15.57 8.16
C ARG A 136 3.92 -14.08 7.90
N SER A 137 3.37 -13.37 8.86
CA SER A 137 3.35 -11.90 8.92
C SER A 137 4.05 -11.46 10.19
N MET A 138 5.07 -10.61 10.05
CA MET A 138 5.92 -10.20 11.17
C MET A 138 5.97 -8.68 11.24
N THR A 139 6.12 -8.14 12.45
CA THR A 139 6.28 -6.69 12.62
C THR A 139 7.58 -6.22 11.95
N GLY A 140 7.50 -5.11 11.23
CA GLY A 140 8.65 -4.51 10.55
C GLY A 140 8.76 -3.00 10.79
N ALA A 141 10.00 -2.54 10.97
CA ALA A 141 10.36 -1.15 10.80
C ALA A 141 10.71 -0.92 9.32
N ILE A 142 9.94 -0.08 8.64
CA ILE A 142 10.02 0.11 7.19
C ILE A 142 10.57 1.49 6.90
N HIS A 143 11.67 1.56 6.18
CA HIS A 143 12.28 2.79 5.73
C HIS A 143 11.94 3.01 4.25
N VAL A 144 11.37 4.17 3.96
CA VAL A 144 11.15 4.65 2.60
C VAL A 144 12.10 5.81 2.32
N GLY A 145 13.05 5.56 1.43
CA GLY A 145 14.09 6.48 0.98
C GLY A 145 13.94 6.90 -0.48
N ARG A 146 14.86 7.74 -0.96
CA ARG A 146 15.14 7.93 -2.39
C ARG A 146 16.62 7.72 -2.67
N ARG A 147 16.92 7.01 -3.75
CA ARG A 147 18.28 7.00 -4.30
C ARG A 147 18.45 8.26 -5.14
N LEU A 148 19.29 9.20 -4.68
CA LEU A 148 19.60 10.44 -5.42
C LEU A 148 20.63 10.25 -6.55
N THR A 149 20.91 9.02 -6.97
CA THR A 149 21.88 8.76 -8.05
C THR A 149 21.29 9.19 -9.40
N PHE A 150 22.12 9.85 -10.21
CA PHE A 150 21.75 10.61 -11.42
C PHE A 150 20.96 9.85 -12.50
N ASP A 151 20.93 8.51 -12.50
CA ASP A 151 20.34 7.72 -13.59
C ASP A 151 18.94 7.15 -13.31
N ASP A 152 18.47 7.10 -12.05
CA ASP A 152 17.14 6.55 -11.74
C ASP A 152 16.64 6.98 -10.35
N PRO A 153 15.82 8.05 -10.25
CA PRO A 153 15.22 8.48 -8.99
C PRO A 153 14.09 7.51 -8.60
N ARG A 154 14.47 6.31 -8.12
CA ARG A 154 13.53 5.38 -7.50
C ARG A 154 13.52 5.57 -6.00
N ALA A 155 12.32 5.53 -5.44
CA ALA A 155 12.15 5.33 -4.02
C ALA A 155 12.68 3.95 -3.63
N THR A 156 13.40 3.89 -2.52
CA THR A 156 13.96 2.66 -1.97
C THR A 156 13.13 2.25 -0.77
N VAL A 157 12.68 1.00 -0.71
CA VAL A 157 11.98 0.48 0.47
C VAL A 157 12.84 -0.56 1.14
N GLU A 158 13.14 -0.35 2.42
CA GLU A 158 13.91 -1.27 3.25
C GLU A 158 13.08 -1.70 4.45
N ALA A 159 12.93 -3.02 4.64
CA ALA A 159 12.20 -3.57 5.77
C ALA A 159 13.16 -4.25 6.75
N PHE A 160 13.21 -3.78 7.99
CA PHE A 160 13.83 -4.48 9.11
C PHE A 160 12.74 -5.28 9.85
N VAL A 161 12.82 -6.60 9.80
CA VAL A 161 11.86 -7.48 10.49
C VAL A 161 12.27 -7.64 11.94
N LEU A 162 11.38 -7.28 12.87
CA LEU A 162 11.62 -7.41 14.30
C LEU A 162 11.62 -8.89 14.70
N ASP A 163 12.43 -9.22 15.71
CA ASP A 163 12.53 -10.55 16.32
C ASP A 163 12.79 -11.71 15.35
N TRP A 164 13.34 -11.43 14.16
CA TRP A 164 13.70 -12.46 13.20
C TRP A 164 14.80 -13.41 13.71
N GLY A 165 15.67 -12.92 14.61
CA GLY A 165 16.80 -13.69 15.15
C GLY A 165 18.03 -13.76 14.22
N GLY A 166 18.07 -12.94 13.18
CA GLY A 166 19.16 -12.87 12.18
C GLY A 166 18.83 -11.90 11.03
N PRO A 167 19.57 -11.88 9.91
CA PRO A 167 19.11 -11.31 8.66
C PRO A 167 17.85 -12.02 8.18
N VAL A 168 16.89 -11.25 7.64
CA VAL A 168 15.65 -11.76 6.99
C VAL A 168 15.93 -12.86 5.94
N ALA A 169 17.18 -12.97 5.50
CA ALA A 169 17.72 -13.88 4.51
C ALA A 169 18.60 -15.04 5.03
N GLU A 170 18.84 -15.20 6.34
CA GLU A 170 19.67 -16.32 6.82
C GLU A 170 18.99 -17.68 6.54
N GLY A 171 19.61 -18.48 5.66
CA GLY A 171 19.15 -19.82 5.28
C GLY A 171 18.33 -19.92 3.98
N ARG A 172 18.07 -18.82 3.26
CA ARG A 172 17.49 -18.81 1.89
C ARG A 172 18.50 -18.26 0.88
N GLU A 173 18.24 -18.42 -0.42
CA GLU A 173 18.86 -17.54 -1.41
C GLU A 173 18.59 -16.09 -0.98
N GLU A 174 19.64 -15.29 -0.77
CA GLU A 174 19.54 -14.01 -0.05
C GLU A 174 18.60 -12.99 -0.74
N TYR A 175 18.31 -13.23 -2.03
CA TYR A 175 17.59 -12.35 -2.94
C TYR A 175 16.65 -13.17 -3.85
N GLY A 176 15.73 -12.48 -4.53
CA GLY A 176 14.88 -13.07 -5.57
C GLY A 176 13.54 -13.61 -5.09
N TRP A 177 13.34 -13.74 -3.78
CA TRP A 177 12.09 -14.18 -3.19
C TRP A 177 11.09 -13.02 -3.00
N LYS A 178 9.79 -13.35 -3.01
CA LYS A 178 8.69 -12.38 -2.92
C LYS A 178 8.43 -11.95 -1.49
N ILE A 179 8.14 -10.67 -1.31
CA ILE A 179 7.81 -10.08 -0.03
C ILE A 179 6.69 -9.08 -0.24
N ALA A 180 5.83 -8.91 0.76
CA ALA A 180 4.91 -7.79 0.79
C ALA A 180 5.07 -7.00 2.09
N VAL A 181 4.92 -5.70 1.99
CA VAL A 181 5.10 -4.77 3.11
C VAL A 181 3.82 -3.97 3.28
N GLU A 182 3.17 -4.12 4.43
CA GLU A 182 1.98 -3.38 4.84
C GLU A 182 2.37 -2.21 5.73
N PHE A 183 2.01 -1.00 5.33
CA PHE A 183 2.23 0.22 6.11
C PHE A 183 1.04 0.48 7.03
N ARG A 184 1.29 0.57 8.34
CA ARG A 184 0.26 0.74 9.37
C ARG A 184 0.31 2.11 10.02
N PHE A 185 1.51 2.56 10.40
CA PHE A 185 1.69 3.80 11.14
C PHE A 185 2.90 4.59 10.65
N TRP A 186 2.78 5.92 10.65
CA TRP A 186 3.93 6.80 10.47
C TRP A 186 4.72 6.92 11.78
N VAL A 187 6.04 6.79 11.71
CA VAL A 187 6.93 6.86 12.88
C VAL A 187 7.64 8.21 12.94
N ARG A 188 8.37 8.56 11.87
CA ARG A 188 9.12 9.83 11.76
C ARG A 188 9.61 10.10 10.34
N ASP A 189 10.03 11.35 10.11
CA ASP A 189 10.82 11.73 8.92
C ASP A 189 12.21 11.10 8.91
N GLN A 190 12.87 11.10 7.75
CA GLN A 190 14.27 10.75 7.63
C GLN A 190 15.18 11.74 8.37
N LEU A 191 16.26 11.24 8.95
CA LEU A 191 17.25 12.03 9.67
C LEU A 191 18.63 11.81 9.06
N LYS A 192 19.45 12.87 9.04
CA LYS A 192 20.88 12.78 8.72
C LYS A 192 21.66 12.58 10.00
N PHE A 193 22.63 11.67 9.98
CA PHE A 193 23.48 11.37 11.13
C PHE A 193 24.93 11.73 10.84
N ALA A 194 25.63 12.24 11.86
CA ALA A 194 27.04 12.63 11.77
C ALA A 194 28.01 11.43 11.85
N GLY A 195 27.49 10.21 12.07
CA GLY A 195 28.30 9.00 12.25
C GLY A 195 27.41 7.75 12.42
N ILE A 196 28.05 6.60 12.64
CA ILE A 196 27.37 5.31 12.77
C ILE A 196 26.68 5.18 14.13
N GLU A 197 27.31 5.64 15.22
CA GLU A 197 26.77 5.49 16.57
C GLU A 197 25.44 6.23 16.76
N PRO A 198 25.28 7.50 16.33
CA PRO A 198 23.98 8.18 16.39
C PRO A 198 22.91 7.54 15.51
N LEU A 199 23.30 6.97 14.36
CA LEU A 199 22.39 6.23 13.49
C LEU A 199 21.86 4.97 14.20
N VAL A 200 22.76 4.15 14.74
CA VAL A 200 22.41 2.92 15.46
C VAL A 200 21.51 3.20 16.66
N GLU A 201 21.82 4.25 17.42
CA GLU A 201 21.00 4.65 18.56
C GLU A 201 19.59 5.06 18.14
N GLN A 202 19.45 5.82 17.05
CA GLN A 202 18.13 6.17 16.53
C GLN A 202 17.38 4.93 16.01
N MET A 203 18.05 4.02 15.32
CA MET A 203 17.44 2.77 14.83
C MET A 203 16.90 1.91 15.97
N ARG A 204 17.60 1.83 17.11
CA ARG A 204 17.08 1.14 18.32
C ARG A 204 15.79 1.77 18.83
N ARG A 205 15.74 3.11 18.88
CA ARG A 205 14.54 3.85 19.31
C ARG A 205 13.37 3.64 18.36
N ASP A 206 13.64 3.64 17.05
CA ASP A 206 12.63 3.40 16.03
C ASP A 206 12.06 1.98 16.17
N VAL A 207 12.90 0.97 16.35
CA VAL A 207 12.47 -0.42 16.57
C VAL A 207 11.62 -0.56 17.83
N ALA A 208 12.03 0.05 18.94
CA ALA A 208 11.24 0.04 20.17
C ALA A 208 9.86 0.68 19.94
N ARG A 209 9.82 1.86 19.32
CA ARG A 209 8.59 2.57 19.00
C ARG A 209 7.67 1.80 18.04
N VAL A 210 8.24 1.14 17.03
CA VAL A 210 7.51 0.25 16.12
C VAL A 210 6.87 -0.90 16.90
N GLY A 211 7.61 -1.54 17.80
CA GLY A 211 7.09 -2.59 18.67
C GLY A 211 5.91 -2.13 19.53
N GLU A 212 6.03 -0.95 20.15
CA GLU A 212 4.96 -0.33 20.95
C GLU A 212 3.70 -0.03 20.10
N MET A 213 3.88 0.63 18.96
CA MET A 213 2.77 0.97 18.05
C MET A 213 2.03 -0.26 17.53
N MET A 214 2.77 -1.31 17.17
CA MET A 214 2.18 -2.53 16.60
C MET A 214 1.56 -3.45 17.66
N SER A 215 2.04 -3.41 18.90
CA SER A 215 1.42 -4.14 20.02
C SER A 215 0.01 -3.61 20.35
N GLY A 216 -0.21 -2.30 20.21
CA GLY A 216 -1.54 -1.70 20.38
C GLY A 216 -2.55 -2.17 19.32
N LEU A 217 -2.09 -2.53 18.12
CA LEU A 217 -2.95 -3.03 17.05
C LEU A 217 -3.49 -4.43 17.37
N ALA A 218 -2.67 -5.33 17.92
CA ALA A 218 -3.08 -6.69 18.26
C ALA A 218 -4.19 -6.75 19.34
N GLN A 219 -4.27 -5.73 20.19
CA GLN A 219 -5.32 -5.62 21.22
C GLN A 219 -6.63 -5.02 20.70
N GLY A 220 -6.62 -4.35 19.54
CA GLY A 220 -7.79 -3.70 18.93
C GLY A 220 -8.56 -4.54 17.91
N VAL A 221 -8.02 -5.69 17.47
CA VAL A 221 -8.68 -6.59 16.49
C VAL A 221 -9.68 -7.55 17.15
N GLY A 222 -9.94 -7.38 18.46
CA GLY A 222 -10.82 -8.23 19.26
C GLY A 222 -11.97 -7.51 19.98
N ALA A 223 -12.41 -6.33 19.52
CA ALA A 223 -13.54 -5.60 20.07
C ALA A 223 -14.57 -5.22 19.00
#